data_AF-A0A437LXE1-F1
#
_entry.id   AF-A0A437LXE1-F1
#
_cell.length_a   1.000
_cell.length_b   1.000
_cell.length_c   1.000
_cell.angle_alpha   90.00
_cell.angle_beta   90.00
_cell.angle_gamma   90.00
#
_symmetry.space_group_name_H-M   'P 1'
#
loop_
_entity.id
_entity.type
_entity.pdbx_description
1 polymer ?
#
loop_
_entity_poly.entity_id
_entity_poly.type
_entity_poly.pdbx_seq_one_letter_code
_entity_poly.pdbx_strand_id
1 'polypeptide(L)'
;MTEPPAPPLDEDGIRRLVHGFYDAVRSDDLLGPVFRREIPEERWPEHLETLCAFWSSALLRTSRYDGRPLQAHLRLQDISETHFERWLALFSAAAARTLKPEVAEHVVGMAHRIAQSFRMGIAFHRGESLKPAGR
;
A
#
# COMPACT_ATOMS: atom_id res chain seq x y z
N MET A 1 -22.33 -11.13 -26.60
CA MET A 1 -21.68 -12.13 -25.72
C MET A 1 -21.09 -11.36 -24.56
N THR A 2 -21.75 -11.38 -23.41
CA THR A 2 -21.22 -10.76 -22.19
C THR A 2 -20.18 -11.70 -21.64
N GLU A 3 -18.93 -11.25 -21.52
CA GLU A 3 -17.89 -12.02 -20.82
C GLU A 3 -18.37 -12.34 -19.39
N PRO A 4 -18.14 -13.57 -18.90
CA PRO A 4 -18.44 -13.89 -17.51
C PRO A 4 -17.62 -12.95 -16.60
N PRO A 5 -18.20 -12.49 -15.46
CA PRO A 5 -17.51 -11.55 -14.59
C PRO A 5 -16.16 -12.10 -14.17
N ALA A 6 -15.14 -11.25 -14.14
CA ALA A 6 -13.83 -11.65 -13.68
C ALA A 6 -13.92 -12.28 -12.27
N PRO A 7 -13.16 -13.36 -11.99
CA PRO A 7 -13.16 -13.98 -10.68
C PRO A 7 -12.77 -12.95 -9.62
N PRO A 8 -13.44 -12.97 -8.46
CA PRO A 8 -13.19 -12.01 -7.40
C PRO A 8 -11.77 -12.17 -6.84
N LEU A 9 -11.22 -11.09 -6.30
CA LEU A 9 -10.00 -11.14 -5.49
C LEU A 9 -10.20 -12.10 -4.30
N ASP A 10 -9.19 -12.93 -4.03
CA ASP A 10 -9.14 -13.84 -2.88
C ASP A 10 -7.86 -13.65 -2.05
N GLU A 11 -7.74 -14.40 -0.96
CA GLU A 11 -6.60 -14.32 -0.03
C GLU A 11 -5.27 -14.68 -0.70
N ASP A 12 -5.27 -15.66 -1.60
CA ASP A 12 -4.07 -16.04 -2.35
C ASP A 12 -3.64 -14.96 -3.35
N GLY A 13 -4.60 -14.27 -3.98
CA GLY A 13 -4.37 -13.10 -4.81
C GLY A 13 -3.74 -11.96 -4.01
N ILE A 14 -4.25 -11.68 -2.80
CA ILE A 14 -3.66 -10.69 -1.89
C ILE A 14 -2.24 -11.07 -1.52
N ARG A 15 -2.00 -12.33 -1.15
CA ARG A 15 -0.67 -12.80 -0.77
C ARG A 15 0.33 -12.66 -1.93
N ARG A 16 -0.03 -13.06 -3.15
CA ARG A 16 0.83 -12.88 -4.34
C ARG A 16 1.14 -11.40 -4.60
N LEU A 17 0.12 -10.54 -4.52
CA LEU A 17 0.29 -9.11 -4.69
C LEU A 17 1.24 -8.53 -3.65
N VAL A 18 0.98 -8.77 -2.36
CA VAL A 18 1.75 -8.22 -1.24
C VAL A 18 3.20 -8.67 -1.31
N HIS A 19 3.46 -9.96 -1.47
CA HIS A 19 4.84 -10.47 -1.56
C HIS A 19 5.57 -9.89 -2.78
N GLY A 20 4.98 -9.98 -3.98
CA GLY A 20 5.61 -9.47 -5.20
C GLY A 20 5.80 -7.94 -5.20
N PHE A 21 4.94 -7.22 -4.49
CA PHE A 21 5.10 -5.79 -4.27
C PHE A 21 6.26 -5.48 -3.32
N TYR A 22 6.31 -6.13 -2.16
CA TYR A 22 7.34 -5.83 -1.15
C TYR A 22 8.74 -6.33 -1.54
N ASP A 23 8.85 -7.37 -2.37
CA ASP A 23 10.12 -7.73 -3.01
C ASP A 23 10.67 -6.57 -3.87
N ALA A 24 9.79 -5.89 -4.62
CA ALA A 24 10.17 -4.72 -5.41
C ALA A 24 10.50 -3.51 -4.52
N VAL A 25 9.73 -3.26 -3.46
CA VAL A 25 9.98 -2.18 -2.49
C VAL A 25 11.34 -2.34 -1.80
N ARG A 26 11.68 -3.55 -1.36
CA ARG A 26 12.95 -3.83 -0.67
C ARG A 26 14.17 -3.61 -1.55
N SER A 27 14.00 -3.81 -2.86
CA SER A 27 15.03 -3.63 -3.88
C SER A 27 15.08 -2.21 -4.45
N ASP A 28 14.14 -1.35 -4.07
CA ASP A 28 14.04 0.03 -4.58
C ASP A 28 15.02 0.97 -3.87
N ASP A 29 15.70 1.83 -4.63
CA ASP A 29 16.72 2.73 -4.08
C ASP A 29 16.14 3.85 -3.22
N LEU A 30 14.87 4.24 -3.44
CA LEU A 30 14.22 5.28 -2.66
C LEU A 30 13.49 4.70 -1.45
N LEU A 31 12.71 3.63 -1.64
CA LEU A 31 11.89 3.05 -0.58
C LEU A 31 12.66 2.05 0.28
N GLY A 32 13.54 1.25 -0.32
CA GLY A 32 14.29 0.20 0.36
C GLY A 32 15.03 0.69 1.61
N PRO A 33 15.74 1.84 1.58
CA PRO A 33 16.38 2.39 2.78
C PRO A 33 15.42 2.69 3.92
N VAL A 34 14.21 3.20 3.64
CA VAL A 34 13.18 3.48 4.66
C VAL A 34 12.77 2.16 5.32
N PHE A 35 12.39 1.16 4.53
CA PHE A 35 11.93 -0.12 5.08
C PHE A 35 13.03 -0.89 5.82
N ARG A 36 14.28 -0.87 5.33
CA ARG A 36 15.42 -1.50 6.02
C ARG A 36 15.71 -0.90 7.40
N ARG A 37 15.45 0.39 7.57
CA ARG A 37 15.63 1.08 8.86
C ARG A 37 14.53 0.72 9.85
N GLU A 38 13.29 0.61 9.38
CA GLU A 38 12.12 0.41 10.24
C GLU A 38 11.81 -1.07 10.51
N ILE A 39 12.27 -1.99 9.65
CA ILE A 39 11.92 -3.41 9.70
C ILE A 39 13.21 -4.25 9.64
N PRO A 40 13.62 -4.86 10.76
CA PRO A 40 14.72 -5.82 10.80
C PRO A 40 14.45 -7.01 9.87
N GLU A 41 15.52 -7.59 9.32
CA GLU A 41 15.41 -8.61 8.27
C GLU A 41 14.63 -9.86 8.76
N GLU A 42 14.82 -10.24 10.01
CA GLU A 42 14.15 -11.35 10.68
C GLU A 42 12.64 -11.13 10.91
N ARG A 43 12.17 -9.88 10.83
CA ARG A 43 10.75 -9.52 11.05
C ARG A 43 9.93 -9.42 9.76
N TRP A 44 10.56 -9.57 8.59
CA TRP A 44 9.83 -9.54 7.32
C TRP A 44 8.68 -10.55 7.23
N PRO A 45 8.83 -11.82 7.67
CA PRO A 45 7.72 -12.77 7.61
C PRO A 45 6.49 -12.27 8.39
N GLU A 46 6.68 -11.80 9.63
CA GLU A 46 5.60 -11.24 10.46
C GLU A 46 4.99 -9.98 9.83
N HIS A 47 5.83 -9.13 9.25
CA HIS A 47 5.37 -7.91 8.60
C HIS A 47 4.51 -8.21 7.36
N LEU A 48 4.92 -9.16 6.52
CA LEU A 48 4.16 -9.55 5.32
C LEU A 48 2.79 -10.15 5.68
N GLU A 49 2.70 -10.93 6.76
CA GLU A 49 1.41 -11.43 7.27
C GLU A 49 0.50 -10.28 7.73
N THR A 50 1.06 -9.28 8.43
CA THR A 50 0.32 -8.08 8.84
C THR A 50 -0.21 -7.32 7.63
N LEU A 51 0.59 -7.19 6.57
CA LEU A 51 0.21 -6.53 5.33
C LEU A 51 -0.86 -7.31 4.55
N CYS A 52 -0.77 -8.64 4.52
CA CYS A 52 -1.82 -9.48 3.94
C CYS A 52 -3.13 -9.31 4.70
N ALA A 53 -3.10 -9.33 6.03
CA ALA A 53 -4.26 -9.08 6.87
C ALA A 53 -4.85 -7.68 6.64
N PHE A 54 -4.01 -6.65 6.53
CA PHE A 54 -4.44 -5.28 6.23
C PHE A 54 -5.18 -5.20 4.90
N TRP A 55 -4.61 -5.76 3.82
CA TRP A 55 -5.24 -5.75 2.50
C TRP A 55 -6.49 -6.62 2.43
N SER A 56 -6.52 -7.74 3.17
CA SER A 56 -7.73 -8.56 3.33
C SER A 56 -8.87 -7.75 3.98
N SER A 57 -8.59 -7.03 5.07
CA SER A 57 -9.59 -6.14 5.68
C SER A 57 -10.02 -5.01 4.73
N ALA A 58 -9.07 -4.41 3.99
CA ALA A 58 -9.36 -3.26 3.13
C ALA A 58 -10.15 -3.62 1.86
N LEU A 59 -9.86 -4.77 1.24
CA LEU A 59 -10.41 -5.16 -0.06
C LEU A 59 -11.53 -6.20 0.05
N LEU A 60 -11.39 -7.15 0.98
CA LEU A 60 -12.36 -8.24 1.18
C LEU A 60 -13.27 -8.01 2.39
N ARG A 61 -13.07 -6.90 3.12
CA ARG A 61 -13.87 -6.52 4.30
C ARG A 61 -13.85 -7.56 5.42
N THR A 62 -12.74 -8.29 5.55
CA THR A 62 -12.53 -9.21 6.68
C THR A 62 -12.19 -8.43 7.96
N SER A 63 -12.13 -9.13 9.09
CA SER A 63 -11.72 -8.58 10.39
C SER A 63 -10.30 -9.01 10.79
N ARG A 64 -9.43 -9.31 9.80
CA ARG A 64 -8.09 -9.89 10.07
C ARG A 64 -7.06 -8.88 10.57
N TYR A 65 -7.32 -7.59 10.37
CA TYR A 65 -6.44 -6.50 10.78
C TYR A 65 -7.20 -5.46 11.61
N ASP A 66 -6.69 -5.19 12.81
CA ASP A 66 -7.18 -4.23 13.80
C ASP A 66 -6.15 -3.12 14.12
N GLY A 67 -5.02 -3.12 13.41
CA GLY A 67 -3.94 -2.18 13.60
C GLY A 67 -4.27 -0.75 13.15
N ARG A 68 -3.36 0.18 13.48
CA ARG A 68 -3.50 1.61 13.17
C ARG A 68 -2.44 2.03 12.14
N PRO A 69 -2.69 1.83 10.83
CA PRO A 69 -1.65 1.96 9.83
C PRO A 69 -1.15 3.40 9.72
N LEU A 70 -2.04 4.40 9.81
CA LEU A 70 -1.64 5.81 9.82
C LEU A 70 -0.63 6.13 10.94
N GLN A 71 -0.84 5.60 12.16
CA GLN A 71 0.07 5.89 13.28
C GLN A 71 1.50 5.40 13.03
N ALA A 72 1.68 4.29 12.31
CA ALA A 72 3.01 3.85 11.91
C ALA A 72 3.68 4.85 10.97
N HIS A 73 2.94 5.39 10.00
CA HIS A 73 3.46 6.36 9.03
C HIS A 73 3.73 7.74 9.64
N LEU A 74 2.94 8.17 10.64
CA LEU A 74 3.17 9.43 11.35
C LEU A 74 4.52 9.49 12.08
N ARG A 75 5.08 8.34 12.46
CA ARG A 75 6.40 8.24 13.13
C ARG A 75 7.55 8.44 12.14
N LEU A 76 7.31 8.31 10.84
CA LEU A 76 8.32 8.46 9.81
C LEU A 76 8.50 9.94 9.47
N GLN A 77 9.71 10.46 9.71
CA GLN A 77 10.01 11.89 9.53
C GLN A 77 10.43 12.22 8.09
N ASP A 78 10.91 11.25 7.33
CA ASP A 78 11.58 11.42 6.03
C ASP A 78 10.74 10.96 4.83
N ILE A 79 9.50 10.49 5.06
CA ILE A 79 8.57 10.21 3.95
C ILE A 79 7.96 11.50 3.40
N SER A 80 7.89 11.57 2.08
CA SER A 80 7.45 12.72 1.28
C SER A 80 6.57 12.28 0.10
N GLU A 81 6.08 13.23 -0.67
CA GLU A 81 5.30 12.98 -1.90
C GLU A 81 5.96 11.97 -2.84
N THR A 82 7.26 12.14 -3.09
CA THR A 82 8.04 11.27 -3.99
C THR A 82 8.03 9.81 -3.54
N HIS A 83 8.03 9.57 -2.22
CA HIS A 83 7.93 8.22 -1.67
C HIS A 83 6.56 7.60 -1.94
N PHE A 84 5.48 8.36 -1.74
CA PHE A 84 4.12 7.88 -2.03
C PHE A 84 3.92 7.60 -3.52
N GLU A 85 4.40 8.48 -4.40
CA GLU A 85 4.34 8.27 -5.85
C GLU A 85 5.11 7.01 -6.26
N ARG A 86 6.32 6.82 -5.74
CA ARG A 86 7.12 5.63 -6.03
C ARG A 86 6.46 4.35 -5.51
N TRP A 87 5.93 4.39 -4.30
CA TRP A 87 5.23 3.26 -3.68
C TRP A 87 4.00 2.88 -4.52
N LEU A 88 3.20 3.86 -4.96
CA LEU A 88 2.01 3.63 -5.79
C LEU A 88 2.36 3.09 -7.19
N ALA A 89 3.45 3.57 -7.78
CA ALA A 89 3.94 3.07 -9.07
C ALA A 89 4.35 1.60 -8.98
N LEU A 90 5.14 1.22 -7.96
CA LEU A 90 5.53 -0.16 -7.73
C LEU A 90 4.33 -1.05 -7.41
N PHE A 91 3.38 -0.57 -6.61
CA PHE A 91 2.16 -1.29 -6.27
C PHE A 91 1.30 -1.56 -7.50
N SER A 92 1.13 -0.55 -8.36
CA SER A 92 0.39 -0.66 -9.62
C SER A 92 1.04 -1.68 -10.56
N ALA A 93 2.37 -1.65 -10.67
CA ALA A 93 3.11 -2.63 -11.46
C ALA A 93 2.98 -4.05 -10.89
N ALA A 94 2.99 -4.22 -9.56
CA ALA A 94 2.78 -5.52 -8.93
C ALA A 94 1.36 -6.05 -9.13
N ALA A 95 0.34 -5.19 -9.01
CA ALA A 95 -1.06 -5.53 -9.27
C ALA A 95 -1.27 -5.98 -10.72
N ALA A 96 -0.73 -5.24 -11.69
CA ALA A 96 -0.81 -5.60 -13.11
C ALA A 96 -0.13 -6.95 -13.43
N ARG A 97 0.92 -7.33 -12.69
CA ARG A 97 1.60 -8.63 -12.87
C ARG A 97 0.89 -9.81 -12.21
N THR A 98 0.12 -9.56 -11.15
CA THR A 98 -0.37 -10.63 -10.25
C THR A 98 -1.87 -10.84 -10.30
N LEU A 99 -2.62 -9.86 -10.81
CA LEU A 99 -4.08 -9.83 -10.83
C LEU A 99 -4.60 -9.64 -12.26
N LYS A 100 -5.87 -9.97 -12.48
CA LYS A 100 -6.57 -9.63 -13.73
C LYS A 100 -6.74 -8.10 -13.83
N PRO A 101 -6.76 -7.51 -15.05
CA PRO A 101 -6.81 -6.06 -15.23
C PRO A 101 -7.91 -5.36 -14.43
N GLU A 102 -9.15 -5.84 -14.51
CA GLU A 102 -10.30 -5.26 -13.78
C GLU A 102 -10.11 -5.28 -12.24
N VAL A 103 -9.51 -6.36 -11.72
CA VAL A 103 -9.21 -6.50 -10.29
C VAL A 103 -8.05 -5.58 -9.90
N ALA A 104 -7.01 -5.50 -10.73
CA ALA A 104 -5.86 -4.64 -10.51
C ALA A 104 -6.28 -3.17 -10.44
N GLU A 105 -7.13 -2.70 -11.35
CA GLU A 105 -7.67 -1.33 -11.34
C GLU A 105 -8.41 -1.01 -10.04
N HIS A 106 -9.27 -1.92 -9.56
CA HIS A 106 -9.98 -1.75 -8.31
C HIS A 106 -9.03 -1.65 -7.10
N VAL A 107 -8.05 -2.57 -7.03
CA VAL A 107 -7.08 -2.66 -5.94
C VAL A 107 -6.15 -1.44 -5.91
N VAL A 108 -5.68 -1.00 -7.08
CA VAL A 108 -4.89 0.23 -7.23
C VAL A 108 -5.70 1.46 -6.80
N GLY A 109 -6.97 1.55 -7.23
CA GLY A 109 -7.86 2.63 -6.79
C GLY A 109 -8.03 2.69 -5.28
N MET A 110 -8.09 1.55 -4.58
CA MET A 110 -8.09 1.51 -3.11
C MET A 110 -6.77 2.03 -2.53
N ALA A 111 -5.63 1.59 -3.09
CA ALA A 111 -4.31 2.03 -2.64
C ALA A 111 -4.12 3.56 -2.75
N HIS A 112 -4.59 4.17 -3.84
CA HIS A 112 -4.56 5.63 -4.00
C HIS A 112 -5.37 6.36 -2.92
N ARG A 113 -6.58 5.87 -2.58
CA ARG A 113 -7.41 6.47 -1.54
C ARG A 113 -6.74 6.40 -0.16
N ILE A 114 -6.14 5.25 0.17
CA ILE A 114 -5.40 5.06 1.42
C ILE A 114 -4.17 5.97 1.47
N ALA A 115 -3.39 6.02 0.39
CA ALA A 115 -2.22 6.90 0.30
C ALA A 115 -2.60 8.37 0.45
N GLN A 116 -3.68 8.82 -0.18
CA GLN A 116 -4.20 10.18 -0.02
C GLN A 116 -4.60 10.47 1.44
N SER A 117 -5.30 9.54 2.09
CA SER A 117 -5.65 9.66 3.51
C SER A 117 -4.41 9.80 4.40
N PHE A 118 -3.37 9.00 4.16
CA PHE A 118 -2.13 9.07 4.94
C PHE A 118 -1.39 10.37 4.71
N ARG A 119 -1.27 10.83 3.46
CA ARG A 119 -0.66 12.12 3.13
C ARG A 119 -1.34 13.27 3.87
N MET A 120 -2.67 13.33 3.86
CA MET A 120 -3.42 14.35 4.60
C MET A 120 -3.18 14.25 6.11
N GLY A 121 -3.19 13.03 6.67
CA GLY A 121 -2.94 12.80 8.09
C GLY A 121 -1.53 13.22 8.52
N ILE A 122 -0.52 12.94 7.71
CA ILE A 122 0.87 13.34 7.94
C ILE A 122 1.03 14.86 7.85
N ALA A 123 0.50 15.50 6.81
CA ALA A 123 0.56 16.95 6.65
C ALA A 123 -0.07 17.67 7.85
N PHE A 124 -1.25 17.22 8.28
CA PHE A 124 -1.92 17.74 9.47
C PHE A 124 -1.07 17.54 10.74
N HIS A 125 -0.50 16.36 10.93
CA HIS A 125 0.35 16.06 12.09
C HIS A 125 1.63 16.90 12.14
N ARG A 126 2.21 17.23 10.98
CA ARG A 126 3.40 18.08 10.85
C ARG A 126 3.09 19.58 10.95
N GLY A 127 1.83 19.97 11.07
CA GLY A 127 1.42 21.38 11.07
C GLY A 127 1.57 22.06 9.71
N GLU A 128 1.70 21.27 8.64
CA GLU A 128 1.78 21.78 7.27
C GLU A 128 0.36 22.22 6.85
N SER A 129 0.19 23.51 6.59
CA SER A 129 -1.08 24.01 6.05
C SER A 129 -1.23 23.49 4.62
N LEU A 130 -2.30 22.74 4.33
CA LEU A 130 -2.75 22.50 2.97
C LEU A 130 -3.08 23.86 2.36
N LYS A 131 -2.10 24.49 1.70
CA LYS A 131 -2.36 25.69 0.92
C LYS A 131 -3.42 25.29 -0.11
N PRO A 132 -4.60 25.94 -0.16
CA PRO A 132 -5.54 25.69 -1.23
C PRO A 132 -4.83 26.01 -2.54
N ALA A 133 -4.94 25.11 -3.52
CA ALA A 133 -4.50 25.41 -4.87
C ALA A 133 -5.15 26.73 -5.29
N GLY A 134 -4.31 27.69 -5.65
CA GLY A 134 -4.71 29.06 -5.95
C GLY A 134 -5.84 29.11 -6.98
N ARG A 135 -6.73 30.07 -6.74
CA ARG A 135 -7.85 30.50 -7.57
C ARG A 135 -7.54 30.64 -9.06
#